data_AF-A0AAW8YTH3-F1
#
_entry.id   AF-A0AAW8YTH3-F1
#
_cell.length_a   1.000
_cell.length_b   1.000
_cell.length_c   1.000
_cell.angle_alpha   90.00
_cell.angle_beta   90.00
_cell.angle_gamma   90.00
#
_symmetry.space_group_name_H-M   'P 1'
#
loop_
_entity.id
_entity.type
_entity.pdbx_description
1 polymer ?
#
loop_
_entity_poly.entity_id
_entity_poly.type
_entity_poly.pdbx_seq_one_letter_code
_entity_poly.pdbx_strand_id
1 'polypeptide(L)'
;MRYGDFGDLKKQLISHRVVKWTPDKLVLENGTVLTIEESESDCCAWAGGGFKDVKLDAAITNVEVSEVVEDNFDEYGDEVCNSVKVTLFHNLNPVAVANCSADNGNGGYYYSVCSLVIKGIHYPVVEA
;
A
#
# COMPACT_ATOMS: atom_id res chain seq x y z
N MET A 1 -12.61 0.44 12.55
CA MET A 1 -12.15 0.16 11.18
C MET A 1 -12.35 -1.34 10.88
N ARG A 2 -12.47 -1.78 9.62
CA ARG A 2 -12.55 -3.22 9.28
C ARG A 2 -11.22 -3.64 8.66
N TYR A 3 -10.58 -4.65 9.24
CA TYR A 3 -9.32 -5.19 8.74
C TYR A 3 -9.51 -6.51 8.03
N GLY A 4 -8.76 -6.71 6.95
CA GLY A 4 -8.62 -7.99 6.28
C GLY A 4 -7.15 -8.38 6.19
N ASP A 5 -6.88 -9.64 5.85
CA ASP A 5 -5.52 -10.11 5.64
C ASP A 5 -5.07 -9.96 4.18
N PHE A 6 -3.76 -10.06 3.95
CA PHE A 6 -3.17 -9.92 2.62
C PHE A 6 -3.64 -11.01 1.63
N GLY A 7 -4.01 -12.20 2.12
CA GLY A 7 -4.59 -13.26 1.29
C GLY A 7 -5.96 -12.86 0.75
N ASP A 8 -6.78 -12.21 1.57
CA ASP A 8 -8.07 -11.67 1.16
C ASP A 8 -7.92 -10.50 0.18
N LEU A 9 -6.94 -9.63 0.37
CA LEU A 9 -6.59 -8.61 -0.62
C LEU A 9 -6.29 -9.25 -1.98
N LYS A 10 -5.43 -10.27 -2.01
CA LYS A 10 -5.08 -11.00 -3.25
C LYS A 10 -6.32 -11.55 -3.95
N LYS A 11 -7.23 -12.19 -3.21
CA LYS A 11 -8.47 -12.73 -3.78
C LYS A 11 -9.35 -11.65 -4.43
N GLN A 12 -9.36 -10.43 -3.89
CA GLN A 12 -10.13 -9.32 -4.47
C GLN A 12 -9.50 -8.73 -5.74
N LEU A 13 -8.19 -8.88 -5.93
CA LEU A 13 -7.44 -8.27 -7.03
C LEU A 13 -7.18 -9.23 -8.19
N ILE A 14 -6.90 -10.51 -7.90
CA ILE A 14 -6.55 -11.51 -8.92
C ILE A 14 -7.69 -11.70 -9.92
N SER A 15 -7.31 -11.96 -11.18
CA SER A 15 -8.20 -12.15 -12.33
C SER A 15 -8.97 -10.90 -12.77
N HIS A 16 -8.75 -9.75 -12.14
CA HIS A 16 -9.33 -8.48 -12.55
C HIS A 16 -8.31 -7.58 -13.25
N ARG A 17 -8.78 -6.78 -14.20
CA ARG A 17 -7.95 -5.88 -15.02
C ARG A 17 -8.01 -4.46 -14.49
N VAL A 18 -6.89 -3.76 -14.48
CA VAL A 18 -6.85 -2.32 -14.18
C VAL A 18 -7.38 -1.56 -15.39
N VAL A 19 -8.43 -0.76 -15.22
CA VAL A 19 -9.07 0.00 -16.31
C VAL A 19 -8.86 1.50 -16.19
N LYS A 20 -8.64 2.01 -14.97
CA LYS A 20 -8.32 3.43 -14.72
C LYS A 20 -7.39 3.56 -13.52
N TRP A 21 -6.62 4.63 -13.48
CA TRP A 21 -5.80 4.95 -12.32
C TRP A 21 -5.53 6.45 -12.17
N THR A 22 -5.21 6.84 -10.94
CA THR A 22 -4.56 8.10 -10.56
C THR A 22 -3.48 7.75 -9.52
N PRO A 23 -2.58 8.68 -9.13
CA PRO A 23 -1.65 8.43 -8.05
C PRO A 23 -2.30 7.91 -6.77
N ASP A 24 -3.55 8.30 -6.49
CA ASP A 24 -4.25 7.93 -5.24
C ASP A 24 -5.08 6.64 -5.35
N LYS A 25 -5.43 6.17 -6.55
CA LYS A 25 -6.30 4.98 -6.72
C LYS A 25 -6.12 4.20 -8.00
N LEU A 26 -6.36 2.90 -7.92
CA LEU A 26 -6.60 2.00 -9.06
C LEU A 26 -8.06 1.59 -9.14
N VAL A 27 -8.61 1.54 -10.35
CA VAL A 27 -9.97 1.05 -10.61
C VAL A 27 -9.89 -0.18 -11.51
N LEU A 28 -10.55 -1.25 -11.08
CA LEU A 28 -10.62 -2.52 -11.80
C LEU A 28 -11.90 -2.60 -12.66
N GLU A 29 -11.89 -3.49 -13.65
CA GLU A 29 -13.01 -3.68 -14.59
C GLU A 29 -14.34 -4.02 -13.91
N ASN A 30 -14.29 -4.73 -12.78
CA ASN A 30 -15.46 -5.13 -11.99
C ASN A 30 -16.00 -3.99 -11.08
N GLY A 31 -15.44 -2.78 -11.18
CA GLY A 31 -15.79 -1.63 -10.35
C GLY A 31 -15.09 -1.58 -8.98
N THR A 32 -14.23 -2.55 -8.66
CA THR A 32 -13.39 -2.48 -7.45
C THR A 32 -12.46 -1.28 -7.53
N VAL A 33 -12.41 -0.50 -6.44
CA VAL A 33 -11.50 0.64 -6.27
C VAL A 33 -10.52 0.26 -5.17
N LEU A 34 -9.23 0.38 -5.48
CA LEU A 34 -8.12 0.18 -4.57
C LEU A 34 -7.45 1.53 -4.29
N THR A 35 -7.36 1.91 -3.03
CA THR A 35 -6.69 3.13 -2.54
C THR A 35 -5.54 2.78 -1.61
N ILE A 36 -4.66 3.75 -1.36
CA ILE A 36 -3.62 3.70 -0.32
C ILE A 36 -4.03 4.72 0.73
N GLU A 37 -4.19 4.29 1.99
CA GLU A 37 -4.73 5.14 3.05
C GLU A 37 -3.97 4.93 4.36
N GLU A 38 -3.81 6.01 5.11
CA GLU A 38 -3.49 5.97 6.54
C GLU A 38 -4.67 5.36 7.29
N SER A 39 -4.44 4.20 7.91
CA SER A 39 -5.48 3.49 8.64
C SER A 39 -5.50 3.86 10.10
N GLU A 40 -4.32 4.01 10.67
CA GLU A 40 -4.12 4.45 12.05
C GLU A 40 -2.89 5.37 12.08
N SER A 41 -2.93 6.37 12.95
CA SER A 41 -1.82 7.26 13.25
C SER A 41 -2.00 7.87 14.64
N ASP A 42 -0.91 8.26 15.27
CA ASP A 42 -0.92 9.11 16.47
C ASP A 42 -0.13 10.41 16.27
N CYS A 43 -0.68 11.51 16.79
CA CYS A 43 -0.09 12.84 16.86
C CYS A 43 0.60 13.32 15.56
N CYS A 44 1.92 13.16 15.45
CA CYS A 44 2.77 13.64 14.36
C CYS A 44 3.13 12.54 13.35
N ALA A 45 2.77 11.29 13.63
CA ALA A 45 2.99 10.18 12.73
C ALA A 45 2.09 10.30 11.51
N TRP A 46 2.59 9.81 10.37
CA TRP A 46 1.83 9.85 9.12
C TRP A 46 2.11 8.62 8.27
N ALA A 47 1.11 8.17 7.51
CA ALA A 47 1.26 7.09 6.57
C ALA A 47 0.57 7.40 5.24
N GLY A 48 1.03 6.76 4.17
CA GLY A 48 0.40 6.91 2.87
C GLY A 48 1.26 6.42 1.74
N GLY A 49 0.97 6.92 0.53
CA GLY A 49 1.68 6.46 -0.64
C GLY A 49 1.00 6.82 -1.94
N GLY A 50 1.46 6.18 -3.02
CA GLY A 50 0.92 6.41 -4.34
C GLY A 50 1.20 5.27 -5.32
N PHE A 51 0.33 5.15 -6.31
CA PHE A 51 0.50 4.25 -7.44
C PHE A 51 1.44 4.84 -8.50
N LYS A 52 2.26 3.98 -9.11
CA LYS A 52 3.12 4.30 -10.25
C LYS A 52 3.25 3.10 -11.18
N ASP A 53 3.89 3.35 -12.33
CA ASP A 53 4.22 2.32 -13.33
C ASP A 53 3.01 1.47 -13.76
N VAL A 54 1.84 2.12 -13.86
CA VAL A 54 0.55 1.46 -14.09
C VAL A 54 0.31 1.23 -15.58
N LYS A 55 0.05 -0.03 -15.95
CA LYS A 55 -0.38 -0.48 -17.27
C LYS A 55 -1.87 -0.84 -17.21
N LEU A 56 -2.65 -0.21 -18.08
CA LEU A 56 -4.07 -0.50 -18.22
C LEU A 56 -4.31 -1.80 -19.01
N ASP A 57 -5.50 -2.35 -18.85
CA ASP A 57 -6.03 -3.53 -19.54
C ASP A 57 -5.25 -4.85 -19.31
N ALA A 58 -4.30 -4.86 -18.38
CA ALA A 58 -3.60 -6.05 -17.95
C ALA A 58 -4.31 -6.70 -16.74
N ALA A 59 -4.52 -8.02 -16.81
CA ALA A 59 -5.15 -8.77 -15.72
C ALA A 59 -4.15 -9.04 -14.60
N ILE A 60 -4.51 -8.79 -13.35
CA ILE A 60 -3.66 -9.08 -12.21
C ILE A 60 -3.64 -10.60 -12.00
N THR A 61 -2.47 -11.21 -12.09
CA THR A 61 -2.26 -12.64 -11.86
C THR A 61 -1.54 -12.91 -10.55
N ASN A 62 -0.83 -11.93 -10.00
CA ASN A 62 -0.14 -12.05 -8.72
C ASN A 62 0.03 -10.66 -8.07
N VAL A 63 0.22 -10.66 -6.74
CA VAL A 63 0.50 -9.48 -5.92
C VAL A 63 1.61 -9.84 -4.95
N GLU A 64 2.65 -9.02 -4.87
CA GLU A 64 3.78 -9.24 -3.96
C GLU A 64 4.09 -7.96 -3.19
N VAL A 65 4.57 -8.12 -1.95
CA VAL A 65 5.10 -7.02 -1.13
C VAL A 65 6.60 -7.19 -1.07
N SER A 66 7.35 -6.10 -1.24
CA SER A 66 8.79 -6.11 -1.02
C SER A 66 9.14 -6.37 0.45
N GLU A 67 10.41 -6.61 0.71
CA GLU A 67 10.96 -6.44 2.05
C GLU A 67 10.76 -4.99 2.51
N VAL A 68 10.66 -4.80 3.83
CA VAL A 68 10.59 -3.47 4.45
C VAL A 68 11.95 -2.78 4.28
N VAL A 69 11.91 -1.55 3.81
CA VAL A 69 13.06 -0.65 3.82
C VAL A 69 12.84 0.36 4.94
N GLU A 70 13.75 0.35 5.90
CA GLU A 70 13.75 1.27 7.04
C GLU A 70 14.71 2.43 6.75
N ASP A 71 14.22 3.65 6.86
CA ASP A 71 15.00 4.88 6.78
C ASP A 71 14.91 5.61 8.13
N ASN A 72 16.06 6.04 8.67
CA ASN A 72 16.15 6.80 9.92
C ASN A 72 16.36 8.30 9.60
N PHE A 73 15.53 9.17 10.18
CA PHE A 73 15.46 10.59 9.80
C PHE A 73 16.16 11.55 10.75
N ASP A 74 16.50 11.11 11.96
CA ASP A 74 17.20 11.93 12.94
C ASP A 74 18.60 11.37 13.29
N GLU A 75 19.41 12.24 13.88
CA GLU A 75 20.79 11.91 14.30
C GLU A 75 20.81 10.90 15.46
N TYR A 76 19.68 10.76 16.16
CA TYR A 76 19.53 9.83 17.28
C TYR A 76 19.04 8.44 16.84
N GLY A 77 18.48 8.32 15.64
CA GLY A 77 17.94 7.06 15.09
C GLY A 77 16.58 6.69 15.69
N ASP A 78 15.84 7.66 16.22
CA ASP A 78 14.58 7.41 16.91
C ASP A 78 13.37 7.68 15.98
N GLU A 79 13.48 8.59 15.00
CA GLU A 79 12.45 8.80 13.96
C GLU A 79 12.68 7.86 12.78
N VAL A 80 11.70 6.98 12.55
CA VAL A 80 11.77 5.88 11.57
C VAL A 80 10.65 6.03 10.55
N CYS A 81 11.01 5.95 9.27
CA CYS A 81 10.05 5.72 8.19
C CYS A 81 10.30 4.34 7.58
N ASN A 82 9.28 3.48 7.63
CA ASN A 82 9.27 2.19 6.97
C ASN A 82 8.54 2.31 5.64
N SER A 83 9.11 1.71 4.59
CA SER A 83 8.49 1.68 3.26
C SER A 83 8.47 0.30 2.63
N VAL A 84 7.42 0.04 1.86
CA VAL A 84 7.27 -1.17 1.04
C VAL A 84 6.75 -0.82 -0.35
N LYS A 85 6.99 -1.73 -1.29
CA LYS A 85 6.37 -1.71 -2.62
C LYS A 85 5.43 -2.89 -2.75
N VAL A 86 4.15 -2.64 -2.99
CA VAL A 86 3.20 -3.67 -3.41
C VAL A 86 3.13 -3.69 -4.92
N THR A 87 3.61 -4.76 -5.53
CA THR A 87 3.67 -4.91 -6.99
C THR A 87 2.57 -5.84 -7.48
N LEU A 88 1.75 -5.33 -8.40
CA LEU A 88 0.76 -6.11 -9.15
C LEU A 88 1.41 -6.62 -10.43
N PHE A 89 1.24 -7.91 -10.72
CA PHE A 89 1.83 -8.57 -11.88
C PHE A 89 0.77 -9.11 -12.83
N HIS A 90 1.08 -9.09 -14.13
CA HIS A 90 0.43 -9.88 -15.17
C HIS A 90 1.46 -10.83 -15.79
N ASN A 91 1.32 -12.14 -15.55
CA ASN A 91 2.24 -13.16 -16.06
C ASN A 91 3.72 -12.79 -15.80
N LEU A 92 4.08 -12.57 -14.53
CA LEU A 92 5.41 -12.14 -14.06
C LEU A 92 5.88 -10.74 -14.51
N ASN A 93 5.09 -10.00 -15.29
CA ASN A 93 5.42 -8.63 -15.67
C ASN A 93 4.76 -7.66 -14.69
N PRO A 94 5.50 -6.70 -14.10
CA PRO A 94 4.89 -5.63 -13.31
C PRO A 94 3.91 -4.82 -14.16
N VAL A 95 2.72 -4.58 -13.61
CA VAL A 95 1.64 -3.79 -14.23
C VAL A 95 1.17 -2.64 -13.36
N ALA A 96 1.51 -2.60 -12.08
CA ALA A 96 1.33 -1.45 -11.21
C ALA A 96 2.16 -1.63 -9.95
N VAL A 97 2.64 -0.54 -9.38
CA VAL A 97 3.36 -0.52 -8.10
C VAL A 97 2.69 0.48 -7.18
N ALA A 98 2.29 0.05 -5.99
CA ALA A 98 1.92 0.92 -4.89
C ALA A 98 3.14 1.12 -3.99
N ASN A 99 3.68 2.35 -3.92
CA ASN A 99 4.67 2.67 -2.89
C ASN A 99 3.91 3.07 -1.64
N CYS A 100 4.21 2.44 -0.52
CA CYS A 100 3.56 2.66 0.76
C CYS A 100 4.64 3.00 1.79
N SER A 101 4.40 4.01 2.61
CA SER A 101 5.29 4.47 3.68
C SER A 101 4.49 4.71 4.95
N ALA A 102 5.12 4.44 6.09
CA ALA A 102 4.63 4.78 7.42
C ALA A 102 5.79 5.42 8.19
N ASP A 103 5.51 6.52 8.87
CA ASP A 103 6.45 7.34 9.60
C ASP A 103 5.94 7.50 11.04
N ASN A 104 6.82 7.27 12.03
CA ASN A 104 6.45 7.32 13.45
C ASN A 104 6.48 8.74 14.04
N GLY A 105 6.83 9.77 13.27
CA GLY A 105 6.69 11.20 13.59
C GLY A 105 7.48 11.72 14.80
N ASN A 106 8.18 10.85 15.52
CA ASN A 106 9.12 11.12 16.60
C ASN A 106 9.80 9.82 17.05
N GLY A 107 10.64 9.91 18.08
CA GLY A 107 11.47 8.87 18.64
C GLY A 107 10.85 7.53 19.11
N GLY A 108 10.06 6.85 18.28
CA GLY A 108 9.39 5.58 18.56
C GLY A 108 8.18 5.67 19.50
N TYR A 109 7.65 6.87 19.77
CA TYR A 109 6.53 7.05 20.70
C TYR A 109 5.16 7.11 20.02
N TYR A 110 5.10 7.50 18.75
CA TYR A 110 3.89 7.41 17.94
C TYR A 110 4.00 6.26 16.96
N TYR A 111 2.87 5.97 16.30
CA TYR A 111 2.80 4.93 15.31
C TYR A 111 1.97 5.41 14.13
N SER A 112 2.21 4.86 12.95
CA SER A 112 1.31 4.98 11.81
C SER A 112 1.25 3.69 10.99
N VAL A 113 0.13 3.48 10.29
CA VAL A 113 -0.13 2.27 9.51
C VAL A 113 -0.62 2.64 8.12
N CYS A 114 0.17 2.28 7.10
CA CYS A 114 -0.23 2.38 5.70
C CYS A 114 -0.94 1.10 5.27
N SER A 115 -2.16 1.24 4.74
CA SER A 115 -2.92 0.12 4.19
C SER A 115 -3.28 0.34 2.74
N LEU A 116 -3.42 -0.78 2.03
CA LEU A 116 -4.25 -0.84 0.84
C LEU A 116 -5.71 -0.99 1.25
N VAL A 117 -6.63 -0.28 0.59
CA VAL A 117 -8.05 -0.26 0.98
C VAL A 117 -8.95 -0.62 -0.19
N ILE A 118 -9.86 -1.58 0.05
CA ILE A 118 -10.93 -1.94 -0.89
C ILE A 118 -12.26 -1.95 -0.13
N LYS A 119 -13.24 -1.15 -0.58
CA LYS A 119 -14.60 -1.10 0.01
C LYS A 119 -14.58 -0.84 1.53
N GLY A 120 -13.64 -0.01 2.00
CA GLY A 120 -13.45 0.31 3.42
C GLY A 120 -12.90 -0.84 4.28
N ILE A 121 -12.37 -1.90 3.65
CA ILE A 121 -11.56 -2.92 4.32
C ILE A 121 -10.11 -2.53 4.15
N HIS A 122 -9.41 -2.38 5.27
CA HIS A 122 -8.01 -1.99 5.34
C HIS A 122 -7.13 -3.24 5.40
N TYR A 123 -6.11 -3.26 4.55
CA TYR A 123 -5.11 -4.31 4.44
C TYR A 123 -3.75 -3.69 4.75
N PRO A 124 -3.29 -3.76 6.02
CA PRO A 124 -2.01 -3.19 6.43
C PRO A 124 -0.87 -3.79 5.63
N VAL A 125 0.04 -2.93 5.16
CA VAL A 125 1.21 -3.34 4.37
C VAL A 125 2.53 -2.84 4.93
N VAL A 126 2.52 -1.74 5.68
CA VAL A 126 3.68 -1.26 6.43
C VAL A 126 3.23 -0.40 7.61
N GLU A 127 4.01 -0.43 8.69
CA GLU A 127 3.83 0.34 9.91
C GLU A 127 5.19 0.89 10.37
N ALA A 128 5.15 1.98 11.12
CA ALA A 128 6.31 2.56 11.82
C ALA A 128 5.87 3.04 13.19
#